data_AF-I6TLX0-F1
#
_entry.id   AF-I6TLX0-F1
#
_cell.length_a   1.000
_cell.length_b   1.000
_cell.length_c   1.000
_cell.angle_alpha   90.00
_cell.angle_beta   90.00
_cell.angle_gamma   90.00
#
_symmetry.space_group_name_H-M   'P 1'
#
loop_
_entity.id
_entity.type
_entity.pdbx_description
1 polymer ?
#
loop_
_entity_poly.entity_id
_entity_poly.type
_entity_poly.pdbx_seq_one_letter_code
_entity_poly.pdbx_strand_id
1 'polypeptide(L)' 'EAHCFLSNIRDTFETHNLPYLQSKLLTRMFSNKNNDIHDAQEGIALITKAISQKKSLLVLDDVDQLEQITGLIPMR' A
#
# COMPACT_ATOMS: atom_id res chain seq x y z
N GLU A 1 -5.69 -5.22 15.52
CA GLU A 1 -6.38 -4.79 14.29
C GLU A 1 -5.65 -3.57 13.75
N ALA A 2 -5.68 -3.31 12.45
CA ALA A 2 -5.04 -2.15 11.80
C ALA A 2 -6.02 -1.50 10.82
N HIS A 3 -5.99 -0.18 10.69
CA HIS A 3 -6.81 0.53 9.72
C HIS A 3 -6.03 1.67 9.08
N CYS A 4 -6.31 1.97 7.82
CA CYS A 4 -5.68 3.07 7.11
C CYS A 4 -6.59 3.63 6.03
N PHE A 5 -6.53 4.95 5.88
CA PHE A 5 -7.13 5.70 4.79
C PHE A 5 -6.01 6.31 3.95
N LEU A 6 -6.03 6.03 2.65
CA LEU A 6 -5.14 6.64 1.67
C LEU A 6 -5.98 7.44 0.67
N SER A 7 -5.83 8.76 0.71
CA SER A 7 -6.45 9.68 -0.25
C SER A 7 -5.55 9.97 -1.44
N ASN A 8 -6.18 10.46 -2.51
CA ASN A 8 -5.54 10.90 -3.75
C ASN A 8 -4.66 9.80 -4.35
N ILE A 9 -5.22 8.60 -4.50
CA ILE A 9 -4.47 7.45 -5.01
C ILE A 9 -4.01 7.68 -6.44
N ARG A 10 -4.92 8.10 -7.33
CA ARG A 10 -4.60 8.46 -8.71
C ARG A 10 -3.47 9.48 -8.79
N ASP A 11 -3.63 10.65 -8.18
CA ASP A 11 -2.61 11.70 -8.24
C ASP A 11 -1.26 11.21 -7.69
N THR A 12 -1.26 10.45 -6.58
CA THR A 12 -0.03 9.93 -6.00
C THR A 12 0.62 8.88 -6.91
N PHE A 13 -0.16 8.03 -7.57
CA PHE A 13 0.31 7.00 -8.49
C PHE A 13 0.83 7.56 -9.82
N GLU A 14 0.32 8.72 -10.25
CA GLU A 14 0.80 9.41 -11.45
C GLU A 14 2.04 10.26 -11.15
N THR A 15 2.07 10.95 -10.00
CA THR A 15 3.19 11.81 -9.60
C THR A 15 4.36 11.04 -9.01
N HIS A 16 4.07 9.93 -8.34
CA HIS A 16 5.05 9.01 -7.76
C HIS A 16 4.77 7.60 -8.27
N ASN A 17 5.73 6.70 -8.13
CA ASN A 17 5.53 5.30 -8.53
C ASN A 17 4.81 4.48 -7.44
N LEU A 18 4.38 3.27 -7.81
CA LEU A 18 3.74 2.32 -6.89
C LEU A 18 4.55 2.03 -5.59
N PRO A 19 5.89 1.84 -5.64
CA PRO A 19 6.73 1.71 -4.44
C PRO A 19 6.51 2.81 -3.39
N TYR A 20 6.29 4.05 -3.82
CA TYR A 20 6.01 5.16 -2.90
C TYR A 20 4.68 4.95 -2.15
N LEU A 21 3.61 4.57 -2.86
CA LEU A 21 2.31 4.28 -2.25
C LEU A 21 2.39 3.09 -1.29
N GLN A 22 3.16 2.05 -1.64
CA GLN A 22 3.39 0.89 -0.80
C GLN A 22 4.14 1.27 0.49
N SER A 23 5.16 2.12 0.39
CA SER A 23 5.93 2.60 1.56
C SER A 23 5.03 3.43 2.47
N LYS A 24 4.25 4.36 1.90
CA LYS A 24 3.26 5.17 2.62
C LYS A 24 2.23 4.30 3.37
N LEU A 25 1.72 3.25 2.72
CA LEU A 25 0.80 2.28 3.34
C LEU A 25 1.46 1.58 4.53
N LEU A 26 2.66 1.04 4.34
CA LEU A 26 3.37 0.28 5.38
C LEU A 26 3.72 1.16 6.59
N THR A 27 4.17 2.40 6.35
CA THR A 27 4.46 3.35 7.43
C THR A 27 3.20 3.71 8.21
N ARG A 28 2.06 3.94 7.54
CA ARG A 28 0.81 4.32 8.20
C ARG A 28 0.13 3.17 8.94
N MET A 29 0.11 1.97 8.36
CA MET A 29 -0.60 0.82 8.95
C MET A 29 0.22 0.06 9.98
N PHE A 30 1.54 -0.03 9.80
CA PHE A 30 2.36 -1.00 10.54
C PHE A 30 3.53 -0.36 11.28
N SER A 31 3.66 0.98 11.25
CA SER A 31 4.76 1.72 11.90
C SER A 31 6.16 1.25 11.49
N ASN A 32 6.28 0.56 10.36
CA ASN A 32 7.57 0.16 9.79
C ASN A 32 8.21 1.40 9.17
N LYS A 33 9.20 1.96 9.87
CA LYS A 33 9.88 3.20 9.50
C LYS A 33 11.01 3.01 8.47
N ASN A 34 11.37 1.77 8.14
CA ASN A 34 12.48 1.45 7.23
C ASN A 34 12.02 0.56 6.06
N ASN A 35 11.07 1.04 5.24
CA ASN A 35 10.76 0.36 3.98
C ASN A 35 11.26 1.24 2.84
N ASP A 36 12.57 1.23 2.61
CA ASP A 36 13.08 1.54 1.28
C ASP A 36 12.58 0.39 0.39
N ILE A 37 11.50 0.64 -0.32
CA ILE A 37 10.93 -0.31 -1.28
C ILE A 37 11.62 -0.04 -2.59
N HIS A 38 12.44 -0.99 -3.04
CA HIS A 38 13.19 -0.88 -4.28
C HIS A 38 12.30 -1.08 -5.50
N ASP A 39 11.33 -1.99 -5.41
CA ASP A 39 10.39 -2.29 -6.48
C ASP A 39 8.99 -2.70 -5.98
N ALA A 40 8.03 -2.75 -6.90
CA ALA A 40 6.64 -3.02 -6.57
C ALA A 40 6.42 -4.42 -5.98
N GLN A 41 7.20 -5.42 -6.41
CA GLN A 41 7.08 -6.81 -5.98
C GLN A 41 7.55 -6.96 -4.53
N GLU A 42 8.65 -6.30 -4.16
CA GLU A 42 9.11 -6.19 -2.78
C GLU A 42 8.03 -5.57 -1.89
N GLY A 43 7.44 -4.46 -2.33
CA GLY A 43 6.37 -3.80 -1.58
C GLY A 43 5.13 -4.69 -1.39
N ILE A 44 4.71 -5.43 -2.43
CA ILE A 44 3.61 -6.40 -2.33
C ILE A 44 3.94 -7.48 -1.30
N ALA A 45 5.15 -8.03 -1.30
CA ALA A 45 5.55 -9.06 -0.34
C ALA A 45 5.52 -8.55 1.10
N LEU A 46 6.03 -7.34 1.34
CA LEU A 46 6.00 -6.69 2.66
C LEU A 46 4.58 -6.41 3.14
N ILE A 47 3.72 -5.88 2.27
CA ILE A 47 2.31 -5.62 2.58
C ILE A 47 1.56 -6.93 2.87
N THR A 48 1.77 -7.97 2.06
CA THR A 48 1.19 -9.30 2.27
C THR A 48 1.54 -9.84 3.66
N LYS A 49 2.83 -9.78 4.02
CA LYS A 49 3.31 -10.23 5.31
C LYS A 49 2.66 -9.44 6.44
N ALA A 50 2.56 -8.13 6.32
CA ALA A 50 1.99 -7.27 7.36
C ALA A 50 0.48 -7.45 7.55
N ILE A 51 -0.29 -7.52 6.46
CA ILE A 51 -1.75 -7.73 6.51
C ILE A 51 -2.10 -9.14 7.01
N SER A 52 -1.26 -10.15 6.74
CA SER A 52 -1.52 -11.53 7.18
C SER A 52 -1.52 -11.73 8.71
N GLN A 53 -0.92 -10.80 9.46
CA GLN A 53 -0.73 -10.92 10.91
C GLN A 53 -1.92 -10.41 11.73
N LYS A 54 -2.76 -9.52 11.18
CA LYS A 54 -3.85 -8.85 11.91
C LYS A 54 -5.00 -8.55 10.95
N LYS A 55 -6.24 -8.53 11.46
CA LYS A 55 -7.36 -7.99 10.68
C LYS A 55 -7.09 -6.53 10.32
N SER A 56 -7.27 -6.19 9.04
CA SER A 56 -6.94 -4.90 8.46
C SER A 56 -8.11 -4.31 7.68
N LEU A 57 -8.36 -3.01 7.84
CA LEU A 57 -9.30 -2.23 7.03
C LEU A 57 -8.53 -1.17 6.24
N LEU A 58 -8.59 -1.23 4.91
CA LEU A 58 -7.97 -0.25 4.02
C LEU A 58 -9.05 0.43 3.20
N VAL A 59 -9.07 1.77 3.27
CA VAL A 59 -9.96 2.61 2.45
C VAL A 59 -9.08 3.43 1.51
N LEU A 60 -9.33 3.29 0.21
CA LEU A 60 -8.61 3.96 -0.86
C LEU A 60 -9.56 4.98 -1.50
N ASP A 61 -9.13 6.24 -1.59
CA ASP A 61 -9.89 7.32 -2.20
C ASP A 61 -9.23 7.80 -3.49
N ASP A 62 -10.07 8.18 -4.46
CA ASP A 62 -9.68 8.55 -5.82
C ASP A 62 -8.89 7.45 -6.57
N VAL A 63 -9.40 6.22 -6.57
CA VAL A 63 -8.88 5.10 -7.37
C VAL A 63 -9.56 5.07 -8.72
N ASP A 64 -8.80 5.04 -9.80
CA ASP A 64 -9.31 5.00 -11.18
C ASP A 64 -8.71 3.87 -12.04
N GLN A 65 -7.70 3.14 -11.52
CA GLN A 65 -7.07 2.02 -12.21
C GLN A 65 -6.95 0.78 -11.33
N LEU A 66 -7.10 -0.41 -11.94
CA LEU A 66 -6.96 -1.68 -11.21
C LEU A 66 -5.56 -1.87 -10.63
N GLU A 67 -4.52 -1.42 -11.34
CA GLU A 67 -3.12 -1.55 -10.91
C GLU A 67 -2.86 -0.88 -9.56
N GLN A 68 -3.53 0.24 -9.28
CA GLN A 68 -3.44 0.96 -8.01
C GLN A 68 -3.95 0.10 -6.83
N ILE A 69 -4.98 -0.72 -7.08
CA ILE A 69 -5.52 -1.65 -6.09
C ILE A 69 -4.60 -2.86 -5.95
N THR A 70 -4.28 -3.53 -7.06
CA THR A 70 -3.50 -4.78 -7.05
C THR A 70 -2.06 -4.57 -6.57
N GLY A 71 -1.53 -3.36 -6.72
CA GLY A 71 -0.22 -2.98 -6.19
C GLY A 71 -0.19 -2.75 -4.67
N LEU A 72 -1.34 -2.48 -4.04
CA LEU A 72 -1.46 -2.23 -2.60
C LEU A 72 -2.13 -3.37 -1.84
N ILE A 73 -2.93 -4.18 -2.51
CA ILE A 73 -3.66 -5.29 -1.94
C ILE A 73 -3.28 -6.54 -2.71
N PRO A 74 -2.55 -7.48 -2.07
CA PRO A 74 -2.30 -8.78 -2.66
C PRO A 74 -3.63 -9.50 -2.81
N MET A 75 -4.11 -9.66 -4.05
CA MET A 75 -5.29 -10.47 -4.31
C MET A 75 -4.90 -11.94 -4.18
N ARG A 76 -5.56 -12.65 -3.24
CA ARG A 76 -5.46 -14.11 -3.10
C ARG A 76 -6.35 -14.80 -4.11
#